data_AF-A0A5B9FF99-F1
#
_entry.id   AF-A0A5B9FF99-F1
#
_cell.length_a   1.000
_cell.length_b   1.000
_cell.length_c   1.000
_cell.angle_alpha   90.00
_cell.angle_beta   90.00
_cell.angle_gamma   90.00
#
_symmetry.space_group_name_H-M   'P 1'
#
loop_
_entity.id
_entity.type
_entity.pdbx_description
1 polymer ?
#
loop_
_entity_poly.entity_id
_entity_poly.type
_entity_poly.pdbx_seq_one_letter_code
_entity_poly.pdbx_strand_id
1 'polypeptide(L)'
;MRKSPDVIDRHVGARIRLRRNMVGMSQEKLAEGLGITFQQVQKYEKGTNRVGASRLQNIASILEAPIAFFFEEGPSPVLQADGWVADTPTQLMTSKECVALARAFIAIDDKKVQQKVLSLVRALSADKSEASAGLEDHAHKTA
;
A
#
# COMPACT_ATOMS: atom_id res chain seq x y z
N MET A 1 -9.28 15.43 26.57
CA MET A 1 -9.07 14.05 26.07
C MET A 1 -8.14 14.09 24.88
N ARG A 2 -6.92 13.54 24.97
CA ARG A 2 -6.04 13.39 23.81
C ARG A 2 -6.53 12.20 23.01
N LYS A 3 -7.16 12.46 21.86
CA LYS A 3 -7.56 11.43 20.90
C LYS A 3 -6.26 10.78 20.42
N SER A 4 -6.12 9.47 20.59
CA SER A 4 -4.98 8.73 20.05
C SER A 4 -4.86 9.04 18.55
N PRO A 5 -3.64 9.22 18.02
CA PRO A 5 -3.43 9.41 16.60
C PRO A 5 -4.17 8.35 15.80
N ASP A 6 -4.96 8.78 14.80
CA ASP A 6 -5.60 7.85 13.88
C ASP A 6 -4.52 7.03 13.17
N VAL A 7 -4.83 5.77 12.89
CA VAL A 7 -3.92 4.87 12.16
C VAL A 7 -3.57 5.49 10.79
N ILE A 8 -4.54 6.17 10.16
CA ILE A 8 -4.37 6.87 8.89
C ILE A 8 -3.39 8.05 9.04
N ASP A 9 -3.50 8.84 10.12
CA ASP A 9 -2.62 10.00 10.34
C ASP A 9 -1.15 9.57 10.52
N ARG A 10 -0.91 8.45 11.21
CA ARG A 10 0.44 7.88 11.37
C ARG A 10 1.00 7.37 10.04
N HIS A 11 0.17 6.71 9.23
CA HIS A 11 0.56 6.23 7.91
C HIS A 11 0.95 7.39 6.99
N VAL A 12 0.07 8.40 6.87
CA VAL A 12 0.33 9.61 6.09
C VAL A 12 1.60 10.30 6.56
N GLY A 13 1.79 10.46 7.88
CA GLY A 13 3.01 11.01 8.47
C GLY A 13 4.27 10.25 8.09
N ALA A 14 4.24 8.92 8.16
CA ALA A 14 5.36 8.05 7.77
C ALA A 14 5.69 8.19 6.27
N ARG A 15 4.68 8.31 5.41
CA ARG A 15 4.86 8.52 3.96
C ARG A 15 5.45 9.89 3.64
N ILE A 16 5.04 10.95 4.36
CA ILE A 16 5.64 12.28 4.24
C ILE A 16 7.13 12.22 4.57
N ARG A 17 7.49 11.59 5.69
CA ARG A 17 8.89 11.40 6.10
C ARG A 17 9.69 10.63 5.07
N LEU A 18 9.12 9.53 4.57
CA LEU A 18 9.76 8.68 3.55
C LEU A 18 10.07 9.49 2.29
N ARG A 19 9.07 10.19 1.72
CA ARG A 19 9.28 10.97 0.51
C ARG A 19 10.29 12.09 0.72
N ARG A 20 10.19 12.82 1.84
CA ARG A 20 11.13 13.88 2.20
C ARG A 20 12.57 13.36 2.21
N ASN A 21 12.81 12.18 2.81
CA ASN A 21 14.12 11.54 2.81
C ASN A 21 14.57 11.13 1.40
N MET A 22 13.67 10.59 0.56
CA MET A 22 14.01 10.19 -0.82
C MET A 22 14.48 11.37 -1.67
N VAL A 23 13.97 12.58 -1.43
CA VAL A 23 14.40 13.81 -2.12
C VAL A 23 15.51 14.57 -1.38
N GLY A 24 16.09 13.97 -0.33
CA GLY A 24 17.20 14.57 0.43
C GLY A 24 16.84 15.87 1.15
N MET A 25 15.58 16.11 1.48
CA MET A 25 15.12 17.36 2.09
C MET A 25 15.14 17.26 3.62
N SER A 26 15.56 18.31 4.34
CA SER A 26 15.46 18.35 5.81
C SER A 26 14.05 18.73 6.27
N GLN A 27 13.72 18.44 7.53
CA GLN A 27 12.42 18.84 8.10
C GLN A 27 12.30 20.37 8.18
N GLU A 28 13.40 21.09 8.42
CA GLU A 28 13.47 22.55 8.44
C GLU A 28 13.12 23.13 7.06
N LYS A 29 13.69 22.55 6.00
CA LYS A 29 13.42 22.98 4.62
C LYS A 29 11.96 22.73 4.21
N LEU A 30 11.39 21.60 4.62
CA LEU A 30 9.96 21.34 4.43
C LEU A 30 9.10 22.32 5.24
N ALA A 31 9.50 22.64 6.46
CA ALA A 31 8.79 23.58 7.33
C ALA A 31 8.78 25.00 6.75
N GLU A 32 9.92 25.45 6.21
CA GLU A 32 10.07 26.72 5.50
C GLU A 32 9.13 26.79 4.29
N GLY A 33 9.14 25.78 3.43
CA GLY A 33 8.25 25.71 2.27
C GLY A 33 6.75 25.70 2.63
N LEU A 34 6.41 25.29 3.86
CA LEU A 34 5.06 25.29 4.39
C LEU A 34 4.72 26.54 5.23
N GLY A 35 5.70 27.40 5.56
CA GLY A 35 5.50 28.50 6.50
C GLY A 35 5.06 28.04 7.89
N ILE A 36 5.63 26.94 8.39
CA ILE A 36 5.36 26.39 9.73
C ILE A 36 6.66 26.13 10.49
N THR A 37 6.55 25.76 11.77
CA THR A 37 7.73 25.38 12.56
C THR A 37 8.18 23.97 12.23
N PHE A 38 9.49 23.71 12.37
CA PHE A 38 10.07 22.36 12.28
C PHE A 38 9.38 21.36 13.22
N GLN A 39 9.03 21.78 14.43
CA GLN A 39 8.30 20.95 15.39
C GLN A 39 6.93 20.51 14.87
N GLN A 40 6.27 21.35 14.06
CA GLN A 40 5.00 21.00 13.45
C GLN A 40 5.19 19.93 12.35
N VAL A 41 6.23 20.05 11.53
CA VAL A 41 6.61 19.00 10.57
C VAL A 41 6.90 17.69 11.30
N GLN A 42 7.61 17.72 12.42
CA GLN A 42 7.83 16.52 13.24
C GLN A 42 6.53 15.89 13.75
N LYS A 43 5.55 16.71 14.15
CA LYS A 43 4.23 16.20 14.58
C LYS A 43 3.44 15.59 13.42
N TYR A 44 3.53 16.18 12.22
CA TYR A 44 2.96 15.60 11.01
C TYR A 44 3.63 14.26 10.67
N GLU A 45 4.96 14.20 10.66
CA GLU A 45 5.69 12.97 10.34
C GLU A 45 5.48 11.85 11.36
N LYS A 46 5.19 12.20 12.62
CA LYS A 46 4.81 11.24 13.68
C LYS A 46 3.33 10.88 13.67
N GLY A 47 2.50 11.56 12.87
CA GLY A 47 1.05 11.44 12.85
C GLY A 47 0.36 11.95 14.13
N THR A 48 1.08 12.61 15.04
CA THR A 48 0.48 13.13 16.29
C THR A 48 -0.40 14.35 16.05
N ASN A 49 -0.16 15.04 14.94
CA ASN A 49 -1.07 16.06 14.40
C ASN A 49 -1.59 15.61 13.04
N ARG A 50 -2.91 15.66 12.86
CA ARG A 50 -3.56 15.44 11.57
C ARG A 50 -3.13 16.48 10.54
N VAL A 51 -2.89 16.02 9.31
CA VAL A 51 -2.64 16.88 8.15
C VAL A 51 -3.97 17.07 7.40
N GLY A 52 -4.44 18.30 7.29
CA GLY A 52 -5.63 18.61 6.49
C GLY A 52 -5.37 18.47 4.98
N ALA A 53 -6.41 18.24 4.18
CA ALA A 53 -6.28 18.01 2.72
C ALA A 53 -5.50 19.12 1.99
N SER A 54 -5.80 20.39 2.26
CA SER A 54 -5.06 21.53 1.68
C SER A 54 -3.57 21.51 2.06
N ARG A 55 -3.26 21.17 3.32
CA ARG A 55 -1.86 21.03 3.76
C ARG A 55 -1.16 19.85 3.08
N LEU A 56 -1.85 18.73 2.95
CA LEU A 56 -1.30 17.55 2.28
C LEU A 56 -1.02 17.82 0.81
N GLN A 57 -1.89 18.58 0.13
CA GLN A 57 -1.66 19.03 -1.25
C GLN A 57 -0.41 19.91 -1.37
N ASN A 58 -0.20 20.85 -0.44
CA ASN A 58 1.02 21.67 -0.44
C ASN A 58 2.28 20.83 -0.20
N ILE A 59 2.20 19.86 0.72
CA ILE A 59 3.30 18.90 0.96
C ILE A 59 3.59 18.09 -0.30
N ALA A 60 2.56 17.62 -1.02
CA ALA A 60 2.67 16.91 -2.28
C ALA A 60 3.44 17.72 -3.32
N SER A 61 3.09 19.00 -3.47
CA SER A 61 3.76 19.91 -4.40
C SER A 61 5.23 20.15 -4.02
N ILE A 62 5.53 20.41 -2.74
CA ILE A 62 6.91 20.67 -2.28
C ILE A 62 7.80 19.42 -2.41
N LEU A 63 7.23 18.25 -2.15
CA LEU A 63 7.94 16.97 -2.21
C LEU A 63 7.87 16.32 -3.61
N GLU A 64 7.32 17.03 -4.60
CA GLU A 64 7.16 16.57 -5.99
C GLU A 64 6.62 15.15 -6.05
N ALA A 65 5.50 14.91 -5.37
CA ALA A 65 4.84 13.60 -5.30
C ALA A 65 3.36 13.73 -5.63
N PRO A 66 2.76 12.75 -6.34
CA PRO A 66 1.31 12.64 -6.43
C PRO A 66 0.68 12.53 -5.04
N ILE A 67 -0.47 13.18 -4.80
CA ILE A 67 -1.11 13.14 -3.47
C ILE A 67 -1.48 11.72 -3.02
N ALA A 68 -1.76 10.82 -3.97
CA ALA A 68 -2.02 9.41 -3.72
C ALA A 68 -0.87 8.69 -3.01
N PHE A 69 0.38 9.12 -3.25
CA PHE A 69 1.58 8.56 -2.64
C PHE A 69 1.49 8.48 -1.10
N PHE A 70 0.84 9.46 -0.46
CA PHE A 70 0.76 9.52 1.00
C PHE A 70 -0.25 8.56 1.61
N PHE A 71 -1.11 7.96 0.80
CA PHE A 71 -2.10 6.97 1.22
C PHE A 71 -1.75 5.55 0.75
N GLU A 72 -0.89 5.42 -0.27
CA GLU A 72 -0.43 4.12 -0.77
C GLU A 72 0.24 3.28 0.33
N GLU A 73 -0.15 2.01 0.42
CA GLU A 73 0.48 1.00 1.27
C GLU A 73 1.82 0.58 0.67
N GLY A 74 2.90 1.26 1.07
CA GLY A 74 4.27 0.79 0.84
C GLY A 74 4.63 -0.36 1.80
N PRO A 75 5.71 -1.11 1.54
CA PRO A 75 6.15 -2.22 2.39
C PRO A 75 6.68 -1.68 3.72
N SER A 76 5.80 -1.49 4.70
CA SER A 76 6.16 -1.21 6.09
C SER A 76 5.22 -1.98 7.02
N PRO A 77 5.75 -2.77 7.97
CA PRO A 77 4.99 -3.76 8.73
C PRO A 77 4.31 -3.13 9.94
N VAL A 78 3.32 -2.24 9.75
CA VAL A 78 2.52 -1.76 10.89
C VAL A 78 1.08 -1.43 10.47
N LEU A 79 0.40 -2.39 9.84
CA LEU A 79 -1.06 -2.42 9.75
C LEU A 79 -1.52 -3.86 10.03
N GLN A 80 -1.47 -4.26 11.30
CA GLN A 80 -2.24 -5.38 11.80
C GLN A 80 -3.14 -4.86 12.92
N ALA A 81 -4.34 -4.45 12.51
CA ALA A 81 -5.52 -4.48 13.36
C ALA A 81 -6.67 -4.90 12.44
N ASP A 82 -7.11 -6.14 12.65
CA ASP A 82 -8.39 -6.70 12.26
C ASP A 82 -8.62 -6.95 10.75
N GLY A 83 -8.17 -8.13 10.34
CA GLY A 83 -8.96 -9.02 9.48
C GLY A 83 -9.38 -8.47 8.12
N TRP A 84 -8.43 -8.18 7.23
CA TRP A 84 -8.66 -8.29 5.79
C TRP A 84 -7.52 -9.09 5.17
N VAL A 85 -7.92 -10.05 4.34
CA VAL A 85 -7.11 -11.04 3.64
C VAL A 85 -5.83 -10.38 3.14
N ALA A 86 -4.68 -11.02 3.38
CA ALA A 86 -3.43 -10.67 2.74
C ALA A 86 -3.64 -10.76 1.23
N ASP A 87 -4.08 -9.66 0.61
CA ASP A 87 -4.12 -9.59 -0.82
C ASP A 87 -2.67 -9.40 -1.25
N THR A 88 -2.11 -10.55 -1.59
CA THR A 88 -1.27 -10.93 -2.72
C THR A 88 -0.45 -9.91 -3.55
N PRO A 89 -0.81 -8.64 -3.88
CA PRO A 89 0.01 -7.88 -4.85
C PRO A 89 1.45 -7.55 -4.41
N THR A 90 1.74 -7.38 -3.12
CA THR A 90 3.07 -6.93 -2.64
C THR A 90 4.12 -8.05 -2.61
N GLN A 91 3.73 -9.31 -2.40
CA GLN A 91 4.62 -10.47 -2.59
C GLN A 91 4.83 -10.82 -4.07
N LEU A 92 3.89 -10.42 -4.93
CA LEU A 92 3.97 -10.59 -6.37
C LEU A 92 5.02 -9.63 -6.99
N MET A 93 5.16 -8.41 -6.45
CA MET A 93 6.08 -7.40 -7.00
C MET A 93 7.57 -7.67 -6.75
N THR A 94 7.95 -8.67 -5.94
CA THR A 94 9.34 -9.11 -5.74
C THR A 94 9.67 -10.44 -6.42
N SER A 95 8.68 -11.15 -6.98
CA SER A 95 8.89 -12.37 -7.76
C SER A 95 9.32 -12.01 -9.18
N LYS A 96 10.48 -12.52 -9.61
CA LYS A 96 11.00 -12.34 -10.97
C LYS A 96 10.01 -12.87 -12.01
N GLU A 97 9.32 -13.94 -11.67
CA GLU A 97 8.33 -14.63 -12.49
C GLU A 97 7.10 -13.74 -12.72
N CYS A 98 6.67 -13.01 -11.69
CA CYS A 98 5.52 -12.12 -11.77
C CYS A 98 5.81 -10.86 -12.58
N VAL A 99 7.01 -10.29 -12.43
CA VAL A 99 7.47 -9.17 -13.27
C VAL A 99 7.60 -9.60 -14.73
N ALA A 100 8.12 -10.81 -14.98
CA ALA A 100 8.20 -11.36 -16.33
C ALA A 100 6.81 -11.57 -16.95
N LEU A 101 5.85 -12.11 -16.19
CA LEU A 101 4.47 -12.29 -16.64
C LEU A 101 3.80 -10.96 -16.96
N ALA A 102 3.94 -9.95 -16.10
CA ALA A 102 3.36 -8.62 -16.35
C ALA A 102 3.93 -7.97 -17.62
N ARG A 103 5.26 -8.05 -17.83
CA ARG A 103 5.89 -7.53 -19.06
C ARG A 103 5.41 -8.27 -20.31
N ALA A 104 5.36 -9.60 -20.26
CA ALA A 104 4.89 -10.41 -21.37
C ALA A 104 3.42 -10.13 -21.69
N PHE A 105 2.57 -9.92 -20.68
CA PHE A 105 1.16 -9.60 -20.86
C PHE A 105 0.93 -8.23 -21.50
N ILE A 106 1.69 -7.21 -21.08
CA ILE A 106 1.62 -5.85 -21.64
C ILE A 106 2.13 -5.81 -23.09
N ALA A 107 3.09 -6.66 -23.46
CA ALA A 107 3.63 -6.75 -24.82
C ALA A 107 2.66 -7.37 -25.85
N ILE A 108 1.51 -7.88 -25.43
CA ILE A 108 0.48 -8.42 -26.32
C ILE A 108 -0.40 -7.27 -26.83
N ASP A 109 -0.27 -6.92 -28.11
CA ASP A 109 -1.07 -5.85 -28.72
C ASP A 109 -2.55 -6.22 -28.92
N ASP A 110 -2.84 -7.51 -29.16
CA ASP A 110 -4.21 -7.99 -29.37
C ASP A 110 -4.96 -8.16 -28.04
N LYS A 111 -5.93 -7.28 -27.81
CA LYS A 111 -6.86 -7.31 -26.68
C LYS A 111 -7.57 -8.66 -26.50
N LYS A 112 -7.91 -9.36 -27.58
CA LYS A 112 -8.56 -10.68 -27.51
C LYS A 112 -7.60 -11.74 -27.00
N VAL A 113 -6.32 -11.64 -27.33
CA VAL A 113 -5.27 -12.55 -26.82
C VAL A 113 -5.02 -12.29 -25.35
N GLN A 114 -4.94 -11.03 -24.92
CA GLN A 114 -4.85 -10.67 -23.49
C GLN A 114 -6.02 -11.26 -22.67
N GLN A 115 -7.25 -11.18 -23.19
CA GLN A 115 -8.42 -11.76 -22.53
C GLN A 115 -8.33 -13.29 -22.39
N LYS A 116 -7.83 -13.98 -23.43
CA LYS A 116 -7.61 -15.43 -23.39
C LYS A 116 -6.53 -15.82 -22.37
N VAL A 117 -5.41 -15.10 -22.33
CA VAL A 117 -4.36 -15.32 -21.34
C VAL A 117 -4.90 -15.12 -19.92
N LEU A 118 -5.68 -14.05 -19.69
CA LEU A 118 -6.31 -13.81 -18.40
C LEU A 118 -7.28 -14.93 -18.01
N SER A 119 -8.08 -15.44 -18.96
CA SER A 119 -8.98 -16.57 -18.69
C SER A 119 -8.24 -17.85 -18.32
N LEU A 120 -7.09 -18.12 -18.95
CA LEU A 120 -6.27 -19.28 -18.64
C LEU A 120 -5.68 -19.17 -17.23
N VAL A 121 -5.11 -18.01 -16.87
CA VAL A 121 -4.56 -17.77 -15.53
C VAL A 121 -5.65 -17.93 -14.45
N ARG A 122 -6.87 -17.44 -14.71
CA ARG A 122 -8.02 -17.62 -13.81
C ARG A 122 -8.43 -19.08 -13.66
N ALA A 123 -8.51 -19.83 -14.77
CA ALA A 123 -8.86 -21.25 -14.74
C ALA A 123 -7.85 -22.06 -13.92
N LEU A 124 -6.55 -21.80 -14.10
CA LEU A 124 -5.48 -22.45 -13.33
C LEU A 124 -5.48 -22.08 -11.84
N SER A 125 -6.05 -20.93 -11.47
CA SER A 125 -6.18 -20.50 -10.08
C SER A 125 -7.38 -21.14 -9.37
N ALA A 126 -8.43 -21.52 -10.09
CA ALA A 126 -9.65 -22.09 -9.51
C ALA A 126 -9.43 -23.50 -8.94
N ASP A 127 -8.52 -24.29 -9.53
CA ASP A 127 -8.16 -25.64 -9.06
C ASP A 127 -7.57 -25.66 -7.64
N LYS A 128 -6.99 -24.55 -7.18
CA LYS A 128 -6.38 -24.47 -5.84
C LYS A 128 -7.40 -24.31 -4.71
N SER A 129 -8.65 -23.96 -5.04
CA SER A 129 -9.72 -23.70 -4.06
C SER A 129 -10.49 -24.95 -3.65
N GLU A 130 -10.49 -26.03 -4.44
CA GLU A 130 -11.19 -27.28 -4.08
C GLU A 130 -10.34 -28.22 -3.22
N ALA A 131 -9.00 -28.10 -3.24
CA ALA A 131 -8.10 -28.97 -2.49
C ALA A 131 -8.08 -28.72 -0.97
N SER A 132 -8.57 -27.57 -0.47
CA SER A 132 -8.59 -27.28 0.97
C SER A 132 -9.93 -27.57 1.66
N ALA A 133 -10.97 -27.95 0.92
CA ALA A 133 -12.31 -28.21 1.48
C ALA A 133 -12.53 -29.68 1.89
N GLY A 134 -11.56 -30.57 1.64
CA GLY A 134 -11.73 -32.02 1.81
C GLY A 134 -11.28 -32.63 3.14
N LEU A 135 -10.90 -31.84 4.16
CA LEU A 135 -10.31 -32.39 5.41
C LEU A 135 -11.16 -32.25 6.69
N GLU A 136 -12.38 -31.72 6.65
CA GLU A 136 -13.17 -31.51 7.88
C GLU A 136 -14.39 -32.43 8.08
N ASP A 137 -14.76 -33.31 7.14
CA ASP A 137 -16.04 -34.07 7.24
C ASP A 137 -15.94 -35.53 7.74
N HIS A 138 -14.95 -35.87 8.59
CA HIS A 138 -14.88 -37.24 9.14
C HIS A 138 -14.84 -37.38 10.68
N ALA A 139 -15.10 -36.32 11.45
CA ALA A 139 -15.01 -36.41 12.90
C ALA A 139 -16.34 -36.61 13.66
N HIS A 140 -17.50 -36.75 13.02
CA HIS A 140 -18.79 -36.93 13.72
C HIS A 140 -19.66 -38.05 13.14
N LYS A 141 -19.18 -39.30 13.17
CA LYS A 141 -20.07 -40.47 13.12
C LYS A 141 -19.39 -41.75 13.61
N THR A 142 -19.43 -41.99 14.91
CA THR A 142 -19.75 -43.30 15.49
C THR A 142 -20.07 -43.14 16.96
N ALA A 143 -21.17 -43.78 17.35
CA ALA A 143 -21.63 -44.00 18.70
C ALA A 143 -20.63 -44.81 19.54
#